data_AF-A0A0G0B1Y3-F1
#
_entry.id   AF-A0A0G0B1Y3-F1
#
_cell.length_a   1.000
_cell.length_b   1.000
_cell.length_c   1.000
_cell.angle_alpha   90.00
_cell.angle_beta   90.00
_cell.angle_gamma   90.00
#
_symmetry.space_group_name_H-M   'P 1'
#
loop_
_entity.id
_entity.type
_entity.pdbx_description
1 polymer ?
#
loop_
_entity_poly.entity_id
_entity_poly.type
_entity_poly.pdbx_seq_one_letter_code
_entity_poly.pdbx_strand_id
1 'polypeptide(L)'
;MLFKQVPLSDRVEKVVLDMLRGNIKVTFDEILQKLFITFPNGLTPDTKGVVEVLKEYATTTGDGRWRYKPEVNCRDSEHSEMIYYLSELGKKAGFKVWVGNKEQGDAYKNEKLSKFCTELNLKLSGFTNDELRRIAMIDVLWYENSSVKYIFEVENSTSITSAIERASHIPEEYETKRFIVIPEERQKMLERKMNEPMFQEGYNKYKWQTIHYDALKDFYNLHKSNKTLQRDGLINLK
;
A
#
# COMPACT_ATOMS: atom_id res chain seq x y z
N MET A 1 -3.54 -11.30 18.26
CA MET A 1 -3.37 -10.10 17.42
C MET A 1 -1.87 -9.91 17.22
N LEU A 2 -1.36 -10.07 16.00
CA LEU A 2 0.10 -9.99 15.72
C LEU A 2 0.66 -8.58 15.94
N PHE A 3 -0.16 -7.55 15.77
CA PHE A 3 0.13 -6.19 16.18
C PHE A 3 -0.84 -5.79 17.29
N LYS A 4 -0.35 -5.34 18.45
CA LYS A 4 -1.19 -4.61 19.43
C LYS A 4 -1.47 -3.18 18.93
N GLN A 5 -0.51 -2.59 18.19
CA GLN A 5 -0.62 -1.33 17.48
C GLN A 5 0.54 -1.20 16.48
N VAL A 6 0.30 -0.61 15.31
CA VAL A 6 1.36 -0.23 14.35
C VAL A 6 2.40 0.68 15.04
N PRO A 7 3.72 0.50 14.81
CA PRO A 7 4.77 1.30 15.42
C PRO A 7 4.54 2.81 15.31
N LEU A 8 4.97 3.58 16.31
CA LEU A 8 4.79 5.04 16.32
C LEU A 8 5.51 5.69 15.13
N SER A 9 6.73 5.26 14.81
CA SER A 9 7.49 5.72 13.64
C SER A 9 6.67 5.63 12.36
N ASP A 10 6.02 4.49 12.13
CA ASP A 10 5.26 4.24 10.91
C ASP A 10 3.99 5.11 10.86
N ARG A 11 3.35 5.33 12.02
CA ARG A 11 2.19 6.22 12.13
C ARG A 11 2.56 7.69 11.89
N VAL A 12 3.72 8.12 12.38
CA VAL A 12 4.24 9.49 12.21
C VAL A 12 4.60 9.72 10.75
N GLU A 13 5.34 8.80 10.15
CA GLU A 13 5.69 8.87 8.73
C GLU A 13 4.44 8.98 7.85
N LYS A 14 3.39 8.19 8.14
CA LYS A 14 2.12 8.28 7.42
C LYS A 14 1.49 9.67 7.51
N VAL A 15 1.39 10.26 8.70
CA VAL A 15 0.80 11.60 8.87
C VAL A 15 1.59 12.66 8.12
N VAL A 16 2.93 12.59 8.15
CA VAL A 16 3.80 13.53 7.44
C VAL A 16 3.60 13.41 5.92
N LEU A 17 3.56 12.19 5.39
CA LEU A 17 3.31 11.94 3.96
C LEU A 17 1.94 12.46 3.50
N ASP A 18 0.88 12.19 4.27
CA ASP A 18 -0.46 12.67 3.96
C ASP A 18 -0.52 14.20 3.90
N MET A 19 0.19 14.89 4.81
CA MET A 19 0.32 16.34 4.78
C MET A 19 1.09 16.86 3.57
N LEU A 20 2.21 16.22 3.24
CA LEU A 20 3.05 16.62 2.10
C LEU A 20 2.32 16.44 0.77
N ARG A 21 1.51 15.39 0.61
CA ARG A 21 0.70 15.14 -0.59
C ARG A 21 -0.48 16.09 -0.70
N GLY A 22 -1.13 16.41 0.42
CA GLY A 22 -2.31 17.27 0.45
C GLY A 22 -2.02 18.77 0.28
N ASN A 23 -0.76 19.20 0.33
CA ASN A 23 -0.40 20.62 0.36
C ASN A 23 0.78 20.92 -0.59
N ILE A 24 0.75 22.06 -1.28
CA ILE A 24 1.84 22.48 -2.18
C ILE A 24 3.15 22.68 -1.41
N LYS A 25 3.07 23.22 -0.19
CA LYS A 25 4.16 23.36 0.76
C LYS A 25 3.61 23.29 2.18
N VAL A 26 4.42 22.84 3.13
CA VAL A 26 4.09 22.80 4.57
C VAL A 26 5.26 23.31 5.39
N THR A 27 4.98 23.98 6.49
CA THR A 27 5.98 24.37 7.50
C THR A 27 6.22 23.22 8.48
N PHE A 28 7.37 23.25 9.15
CA PHE A 28 7.66 22.26 10.19
C PHE A 28 6.67 22.36 11.36
N ASP A 29 6.26 23.57 11.72
CA ASP A 29 5.30 23.82 12.81
C ASP A 29 3.90 23.28 12.49
N GLU A 30 3.42 23.41 11.23
CA GLU A 30 2.16 22.80 10.80
C GLU A 30 2.20 21.28 10.93
N ILE A 31 3.33 20.65 10.55
CA ILE A 31 3.52 19.21 10.68
C ILE A 31 3.49 18.81 12.16
N LEU A 32 4.26 19.49 13.00
CA LEU A 32 4.27 19.22 14.43
C LEU A 32 2.87 19.39 15.04
N GLN A 33 2.17 20.49 14.72
CA GLN A 33 0.81 20.73 15.21
C GLN A 33 -0.12 19.58 14.82
N LYS A 34 -0.09 19.13 13.57
CA LYS A 34 -0.91 17.99 13.12
C LYS A 34 -0.55 16.71 13.86
N LEU A 35 0.74 16.42 14.06
CA LEU A 35 1.22 15.26 14.80
C LEU A 35 0.77 15.31 16.26
N PHE A 36 0.89 16.46 16.94
CA PHE A 36 0.45 16.65 18.32
C PHE A 36 -1.07 16.47 18.48
N ILE A 37 -1.86 16.95 17.51
CA ILE A 37 -3.32 16.74 17.51
C ILE A 37 -3.64 15.25 17.29
N THR A 38 -2.89 14.56 16.43
CA THR A 38 -3.15 13.16 16.06
C THR A 38 -2.70 12.19 17.16
N PHE A 39 -1.66 12.52 17.91
CA PHE A 39 -1.07 11.69 18.96
C PHE A 39 -1.04 12.44 20.30
N PRO A 40 -2.20 12.70 20.94
CA PRO A 40 -2.21 13.31 22.27
C PRO A 40 -1.60 12.32 23.29
N ASN A 41 -0.69 12.80 24.16
CA ASN A 41 0.05 12.11 25.24
C ASN A 41 1.50 11.69 24.89
N GLY A 42 2.19 10.94 25.78
CA GLY A 42 3.63 10.58 25.75
C GLY A 42 4.12 9.75 24.54
N LEU A 43 3.37 9.76 23.44
CA LEU A 43 3.73 9.28 22.10
C LEU A 43 4.06 10.46 21.17
N THR A 44 4.50 11.59 21.72
CA THR A 44 5.00 12.71 20.94
C THR A 44 6.19 12.23 20.09
N PRO A 45 6.10 12.33 18.75
CA PRO A 45 7.24 12.01 17.90
C PRO A 45 8.42 12.90 18.22
N ASP A 46 9.61 12.31 18.28
CA ASP A 46 10.81 13.10 18.43
C ASP A 46 11.03 13.94 17.16
N THR A 47 11.52 15.16 17.33
CA THR A 47 11.70 16.10 16.22
C THR A 47 12.74 15.61 15.21
N LYS A 48 13.67 14.74 15.60
CA LYS A 48 14.67 14.17 14.68
C LYS A 48 14.02 13.17 13.72
N GLY A 49 13.14 12.28 14.20
CA GLY A 49 12.38 11.33 13.39
C GLY A 49 11.50 12.04 12.37
N VAL A 50 10.82 13.13 12.76
CA VAL A 50 10.04 13.94 11.81
C VAL A 50 10.94 14.55 10.73
N VAL A 51 12.12 15.05 11.12
CA VAL A 51 13.10 15.61 10.17
C VAL A 51 13.68 14.53 9.26
N GLU A 52 13.92 13.31 9.74
CA GLU A 52 14.38 12.19 8.91
C GLU A 52 13.36 11.80 7.85
N VAL A 53 12.08 11.68 8.23
CA VAL A 53 10.97 11.47 7.28
C VAL A 53 10.92 12.61 6.26
N LEU A 54 11.03 13.87 6.70
CA LEU A 54 11.03 15.01 5.78
C LEU A 54 12.23 14.98 4.82
N LYS A 55 13.42 14.60 5.28
CA LYS A 55 14.59 14.45 4.42
C LYS A 55 14.42 13.33 3.40
N GLU A 56 13.66 12.29 3.72
CA GLU A 56 13.36 11.21 2.79
C GLU A 56 12.38 11.67 1.70
N TYR A 57 11.29 12.36 2.08
CA TYR A 57 10.12 12.58 1.22
C TYR A 57 9.90 14.02 0.74
N ALA A 58 10.63 14.99 1.30
CA ALA A 58 10.48 16.40 0.99
C ALA A 58 11.82 17.10 0.73
N THR A 59 11.75 18.22 0.04
CA THR A 59 12.85 19.18 -0.12
C THR A 59 12.50 20.49 0.55
N THR A 60 13.50 21.17 1.10
CA THR A 60 13.32 22.53 1.60
C THR A 60 13.30 23.51 0.43
N THR A 61 12.39 24.47 0.51
CA THR A 61 12.25 25.57 -0.42
C THR A 61 12.96 26.82 0.12
N GLY A 62 13.25 27.80 -0.73
CA GLY A 62 14.00 29.01 -0.34
C GLY A 62 13.32 29.84 0.77
N ASP A 63 12.01 29.69 0.95
CA ASP A 63 11.19 30.26 2.02
C ASP A 63 11.15 29.40 3.30
N GLY A 64 12.02 28.38 3.41
CA GLY A 64 12.13 27.52 4.61
C GLY A 64 11.01 26.49 4.77
N ARG A 65 10.10 26.38 3.81
CA ARG A 65 9.00 25.40 3.82
C ARG A 65 9.41 24.09 3.16
N TRP A 66 8.74 23.01 3.50
CA TRP A 66 8.92 21.69 2.90
C TRP A 66 7.94 21.48 1.76
N ARG A 67 8.44 20.92 0.65
CA ARG A 67 7.66 20.51 -0.51
C ARG A 67 7.94 19.06 -0.80
N TYR A 68 6.89 18.30 -1.14
CA TYR A 68 7.02 16.91 -1.58
C TYR A 68 7.97 16.80 -2.77
N LYS A 69 8.92 15.86 -2.74
CA LYS A 69 9.93 15.80 -3.81
C LYS A 69 9.29 15.35 -5.13
N PRO A 70 9.66 15.94 -6.28
CA PRO A 70 9.17 15.52 -7.59
C PRO A 70 9.42 14.03 -7.87
N GLU A 71 10.57 13.48 -7.42
CA GLU A 71 10.90 12.07 -7.58
C GLU A 71 9.93 11.16 -6.80
N VAL A 72 9.43 11.62 -5.66
CA VAL A 72 8.42 10.87 -4.89
C VAL A 72 7.05 10.96 -5.56
N ASN A 73 6.72 12.09 -6.18
CA ASN A 73 5.48 12.23 -6.96
C ASN A 73 5.48 11.33 -8.22
N CYS A 74 6.63 11.19 -8.89
CA CYS A 74 6.80 10.21 -9.97
C CYS A 74 6.45 8.79 -9.48
N ARG A 75 6.88 8.42 -8.27
CA ARG A 75 6.52 7.14 -7.65
C ARG A 75 5.03 7.00 -7.36
N ASP A 76 4.34 8.05 -6.92
CA ASP A 76 2.88 8.00 -6.74
C ASP A 76 2.16 7.70 -8.07
N SER A 77 2.72 8.16 -9.19
CA SER A 77 2.23 7.83 -10.53
C SER A 77 2.49 6.36 -10.90
N GLU A 78 3.68 5.83 -10.58
CA GLU A 78 4.00 4.40 -10.77
C GLU A 78 3.18 3.48 -9.86
N HIS A 79 2.89 3.90 -8.64
CA HIS A 79 1.98 3.21 -7.73
C HIS A 79 0.58 3.05 -8.36
N SER A 80 0.03 4.14 -8.90
CA SER A 80 -1.25 4.12 -9.61
C SER A 80 -1.21 3.24 -10.87
N GLU A 81 -0.08 3.22 -11.57
CA GLU A 81 0.18 2.35 -12.70
C GLU A 81 0.16 0.86 -12.30
N MET A 82 0.84 0.48 -11.21
CA MET A 82 0.89 -0.90 -10.75
C MET A 82 -0.50 -1.39 -10.32
N ILE A 83 -1.27 -0.55 -9.60
CA ILE A 83 -2.66 -0.88 -9.24
C ILE A 83 -3.51 -1.10 -10.49
N TYR A 84 -3.35 -0.28 -11.52
CA TYR A 84 -4.03 -0.47 -12.79
C TYR A 84 -3.63 -1.80 -13.46
N TYR A 85 -2.35 -2.15 -13.52
CA TYR A 85 -1.88 -3.42 -14.08
C TYR A 85 -2.45 -4.63 -13.35
N LEU A 86 -2.38 -4.62 -12.01
CA LEU A 86 -2.97 -5.69 -11.19
C LEU A 86 -4.48 -5.80 -11.40
N SER A 87 -5.18 -4.67 -11.55
CA SER A 87 -6.62 -4.67 -11.77
C SER A 87 -7.01 -5.29 -13.12
N GLU A 88 -6.29 -4.95 -14.18
CA GLU A 88 -6.50 -5.52 -15.52
C GLU A 88 -6.16 -7.01 -15.56
N LEU A 89 -5.04 -7.42 -14.94
CA LEU A 89 -4.63 -8.83 -14.88
C LEU A 89 -5.64 -9.66 -14.08
N GLY A 90 -6.15 -9.15 -12.96
CA GLY A 90 -7.15 -9.85 -12.14
C GLY A 90 -8.44 -10.13 -12.89
N LYS A 91 -8.94 -9.13 -13.64
CA LYS A 91 -10.10 -9.30 -14.53
C LYS A 91 -9.84 -10.34 -15.61
N LYS A 92 -8.67 -10.30 -16.27
CA LYS A 92 -8.28 -11.28 -17.29
C LYS A 92 -8.14 -12.71 -16.74
N ALA A 93 -7.77 -12.85 -15.47
CA ALA A 93 -7.72 -14.14 -14.77
C ALA A 93 -9.10 -14.63 -14.28
N GLY A 94 -10.16 -13.83 -14.49
CA GLY A 94 -11.53 -14.16 -14.16
C GLY A 94 -11.91 -13.91 -12.70
N PHE A 95 -11.17 -13.06 -11.99
CA PHE A 95 -11.51 -12.66 -10.62
C PHE A 95 -12.33 -11.37 -10.60
N LYS A 96 -13.05 -11.15 -9.49
CA LYS A 96 -13.51 -9.81 -9.12
C LYS A 96 -12.34 -9.05 -8.52
N VAL A 97 -12.24 -7.77 -8.85
CA VAL A 97 -11.18 -6.87 -8.41
C VAL A 97 -11.75 -5.78 -7.52
N TRP A 98 -11.07 -5.50 -6.43
CA TRP A 98 -11.31 -4.34 -5.57
C TRP A 98 -10.03 -3.52 -5.47
N VAL A 99 -10.15 -2.21 -5.60
CA VAL A 99 -9.08 -1.24 -5.33
C VAL A 99 -9.36 -0.58 -3.98
N GLY A 100 -8.32 -0.43 -3.16
CA GLY A 100 -8.39 0.20 -1.84
C GLY A 100 -9.11 1.54 -1.88
N ASN A 101 -9.95 1.82 -0.87
CA ASN A 101 -10.74 3.07 -0.83
C ASN A 101 -9.88 4.33 -0.89
N LYS A 102 -8.65 4.27 -0.39
CA LYS A 102 -7.72 5.41 -0.42
C LYS A 102 -7.23 5.65 -1.85
N GLU A 103 -6.95 4.58 -2.58
CA GLU A 103 -6.39 4.58 -3.92
C GLU A 103 -7.46 4.83 -4.99
N GLN A 104 -8.73 4.55 -4.69
CA GLN A 104 -9.86 4.77 -5.61
C GLN A 104 -10.03 6.21 -6.11
N GLY A 105 -9.52 7.20 -5.36
CA GLY A 105 -9.50 8.61 -5.73
C GLY A 105 -8.38 8.99 -6.71
N ASP A 106 -7.31 8.20 -6.76
CA ASP A 106 -6.16 8.42 -7.63
C ASP A 106 -6.50 8.11 -9.09
N ALA A 107 -5.65 8.56 -10.01
CA ALA A 107 -5.88 8.42 -11.43
C ALA A 107 -4.66 7.89 -12.17
N TYR A 108 -4.91 7.04 -13.16
CA TYR A 108 -3.93 6.59 -14.13
C TYR A 108 -4.56 6.63 -15.54
N LYS A 109 -3.81 7.09 -16.55
CA LYS A 109 -4.31 7.31 -17.92
C LYS A 109 -5.60 8.14 -17.99
N ASN A 110 -5.71 9.17 -17.14
CA ASN A 110 -6.88 10.04 -17.01
C ASN A 110 -8.18 9.35 -16.53
N GLU A 111 -8.08 8.14 -15.96
CA GLU A 111 -9.21 7.45 -15.34
C GLU A 111 -8.95 7.21 -13.86
N LYS A 112 -9.99 7.42 -13.04
CA LYS A 112 -9.91 7.13 -11.61
C LYS A 112 -9.77 5.64 -11.36
N LEU A 113 -8.97 5.24 -10.38
CA LEU A 113 -8.74 3.82 -10.09
C LEU A 113 -10.00 3.08 -9.62
N SER A 114 -10.97 3.80 -9.04
CA SER A 114 -12.33 3.29 -8.75
C SER A 114 -13.05 2.68 -9.95
N LYS A 115 -12.77 3.12 -11.18
CA LYS A 115 -13.35 2.51 -12.39
C LYS A 115 -12.84 1.08 -12.62
N PHE A 116 -11.73 0.70 -12.01
CA PHE A 116 -11.14 -0.62 -12.18
C PHE A 116 -11.66 -1.64 -11.17
N CYS A 117 -12.42 -1.23 -10.14
CA CYS A 117 -13.20 -2.15 -9.31
C CYS A 117 -14.25 -2.91 -10.16
N THR A 118 -14.45 -4.19 -9.88
CA THR A 118 -15.51 -4.99 -10.52
C THR A 118 -16.89 -4.65 -9.95
N GLU A 119 -16.96 -4.25 -8.69
CA GLU A 119 -18.20 -3.90 -7.99
C GLU A 119 -18.02 -2.59 -7.22
N LEU A 120 -19.11 -1.83 -7.06
CA LEU A 120 -19.10 -0.55 -6.32
C LEU A 120 -18.86 -0.73 -4.81
N ASN A 121 -19.18 -1.90 -4.28
CA ASN A 121 -19.03 -2.22 -2.87
C ASN A 121 -18.34 -3.58 -2.73
N LEU A 122 -17.37 -3.66 -1.83
CA LEU A 122 -16.69 -4.91 -1.51
C LEU A 122 -17.66 -5.88 -0.83
N LYS A 123 -17.96 -6.99 -1.52
CA LYS A 123 -18.86 -8.04 -1.03
C LYS A 123 -18.06 -9.27 -0.63
N LEU A 124 -17.70 -9.35 0.65
CA LEU A 124 -17.12 -10.55 1.26
C LEU A 124 -18.06 -11.05 2.37
N SER A 125 -18.13 -12.36 2.55
CA SER A 125 -18.97 -13.01 3.57
C SER A 125 -18.12 -13.44 4.76
N GLY A 126 -18.72 -13.47 5.96
CA GLY A 126 -18.02 -13.94 7.17
C GLY A 126 -17.18 -12.87 7.88
N PHE A 127 -17.31 -11.60 7.48
CA PHE A 127 -16.63 -10.47 8.09
C PHE A 127 -17.63 -9.52 8.74
N THR A 128 -17.25 -8.97 9.90
CA THR A 128 -17.95 -7.84 10.50
C THR A 128 -17.75 -6.57 9.65
N ASN A 129 -18.61 -5.56 9.85
CA ASN A 129 -18.46 -4.27 9.17
C ASN A 129 -17.10 -3.61 9.44
N ASP A 130 -16.54 -3.78 10.64
CA ASP A 130 -15.22 -3.25 10.99
C ASP A 130 -14.09 -3.95 10.25
N GLU A 131 -14.16 -5.27 10.10
CA GLU A 131 -13.19 -6.04 9.33
C GLU A 131 -13.28 -5.70 7.85
N LEU A 132 -14.50 -5.60 7.29
CA LEU A 132 -14.69 -5.16 5.90
C LEU A 132 -14.11 -3.77 5.66
N ARG A 133 -14.31 -2.82 6.59
CA ARG A 133 -13.71 -1.48 6.50
C ARG A 133 -12.19 -1.54 6.47
N ARG A 134 -11.56 -2.40 7.28
CA ARG A 134 -10.10 -2.60 7.27
C ARG A 134 -9.62 -3.25 5.98
N ILE A 135 -10.28 -4.33 5.54
CA ILE A 135 -9.94 -5.06 4.33
C ILE A 135 -10.08 -4.15 3.09
N ALA A 136 -11.08 -3.28 3.07
CA ALA A 136 -11.29 -2.32 1.99
C ALA A 136 -10.18 -1.25 1.85
N MET A 137 -9.23 -1.18 2.79
CA MET A 137 -8.02 -0.34 2.70
C MET A 137 -6.82 -1.06 2.08
N ILE A 138 -6.97 -2.32 1.67
CA ILE A 138 -5.91 -3.04 0.94
C ILE A 138 -5.89 -2.54 -0.51
N ASP A 139 -4.71 -2.21 -1.02
CA ASP A 139 -4.55 -1.51 -2.31
C ASP A 139 -5.20 -2.26 -3.47
N VAL A 140 -4.99 -3.57 -3.59
CA VAL A 140 -5.70 -4.43 -4.55
C VAL A 140 -6.08 -5.78 -3.95
N LEU A 141 -7.33 -6.19 -4.14
CA LEU A 141 -7.81 -7.53 -3.84
C LEU A 141 -8.35 -8.20 -5.10
N TRP A 142 -8.01 -9.48 -5.27
CA TRP A 142 -8.73 -10.36 -6.18
C TRP A 142 -9.54 -11.37 -5.37
N TYR A 143 -10.83 -11.49 -5.69
CA TYR A 143 -11.75 -12.35 -4.96
C TYR A 143 -12.72 -13.08 -5.89
N GLU A 144 -13.17 -14.25 -5.46
CA GLU A 144 -14.22 -15.03 -6.13
C GLU A 144 -15.10 -15.71 -5.08
N ASN A 145 -16.39 -15.84 -5.35
CA ASN A 145 -17.35 -16.47 -4.42
C ASN A 145 -17.24 -15.93 -2.99
N SER A 146 -17.01 -14.62 -2.85
CA SER A 146 -16.83 -13.91 -1.57
C SER A 146 -15.56 -14.30 -0.78
N SER A 147 -14.64 -15.07 -1.37
CA SER A 147 -13.34 -15.47 -0.80
C SER A 147 -12.20 -14.70 -1.47
N VAL A 148 -11.32 -14.11 -0.66
CA VAL A 148 -10.14 -13.38 -1.12
C VAL A 148 -9.06 -14.36 -1.57
N LYS A 149 -8.65 -14.29 -2.84
CA LYS A 149 -7.64 -15.17 -3.44
C LYS A 149 -6.27 -14.53 -3.53
N TYR A 150 -6.23 -13.23 -3.82
CA TYR A 150 -4.99 -12.46 -3.89
C TYR A 150 -5.11 -11.14 -3.13
N ILE A 151 -4.04 -10.79 -2.44
CA ILE A 151 -3.80 -9.49 -1.81
C ILE A 151 -2.54 -8.91 -2.41
N PHE A 152 -2.62 -7.66 -2.83
CA PHE A 152 -1.46 -6.88 -3.23
C PHE A 152 -1.41 -5.60 -2.41
N GLU A 153 -0.26 -5.36 -1.80
CA GLU A 153 0.08 -4.06 -1.21
C GLU A 153 1.16 -3.44 -2.10
N VAL A 154 0.86 -2.28 -2.69
CA VAL A 154 1.73 -1.55 -3.61
C VAL A 154 2.35 -0.39 -2.83
N GLU A 155 3.68 -0.39 -2.71
CA GLU A 155 4.51 0.64 -2.06
C GLU A 155 3.98 1.51 -0.89
N ASN A 156 4.50 1.24 0.31
CA ASN A 156 5.29 2.14 1.20
C ASN A 156 5.69 1.36 2.47
N SER A 157 6.79 1.73 3.15
CA SER A 157 7.22 1.10 4.43
C SER A 157 6.10 1.00 5.48
N THR A 158 5.36 2.09 5.65
CA THR A 158 4.28 2.25 6.64
C THR A 158 2.99 1.54 6.25
N SER A 159 2.70 1.47 4.95
CA SER A 159 1.54 0.76 4.45
C SER A 159 1.73 -0.74 4.63
N ILE A 160 2.93 -1.27 4.38
CA ILE A 160 3.23 -2.71 4.49
C ILE A 160 3.04 -3.24 5.93
N THR A 161 3.53 -2.56 6.97
CA THR A 161 3.29 -3.01 8.36
C THR A 161 1.79 -3.12 8.67
N SER A 162 1.02 -2.11 8.25
CA SER A 162 -0.43 -2.11 8.41
C SER A 162 -1.14 -3.11 7.49
N ALA A 163 -0.55 -3.46 6.36
CA ALA A 163 -1.06 -4.47 5.43
C ALA A 163 -1.01 -5.86 6.03
N ILE A 164 0.10 -6.21 6.68
CA ILE A 164 0.24 -7.48 7.39
C ILE A 164 -0.86 -7.62 8.46
N GLU A 165 -1.15 -6.54 9.20
CA GLU A 165 -2.26 -6.52 10.15
C GLU A 165 -3.63 -6.68 9.47
N ARG A 166 -3.92 -5.92 8.42
CA ARG A 166 -5.18 -6.04 7.67
C ARG A 166 -5.39 -7.45 7.13
N ALA A 167 -4.35 -8.01 6.51
CA ALA A 167 -4.38 -9.34 5.92
C ALA A 167 -4.44 -10.48 6.97
N SER A 168 -4.09 -10.20 8.23
CA SER A 168 -4.20 -11.16 9.33
C SER A 168 -5.64 -11.52 9.69
N HIS A 169 -6.60 -10.68 9.29
CA HIS A 169 -8.03 -10.92 9.47
C HIS A 169 -8.63 -11.83 8.39
N ILE A 170 -7.88 -12.14 7.33
CA ILE A 170 -8.35 -13.01 6.26
C ILE A 170 -8.26 -14.48 6.72
N PRO A 171 -9.36 -15.24 6.64
CA PRO A 171 -9.38 -16.63 7.07
C PRO A 171 -8.33 -17.49 6.35
N GLU A 172 -7.67 -18.39 7.07
CA GLU A 172 -6.59 -19.22 6.51
C GLU A 172 -7.11 -20.21 5.46
N GLU A 173 -8.37 -20.65 5.58
CA GLU A 173 -9.05 -21.54 4.64
C GLU A 173 -9.23 -20.93 3.23
N TYR A 174 -9.02 -19.63 3.07
CA TYR A 174 -9.06 -18.99 1.75
C TYR A 174 -7.81 -19.27 0.91
N GLU A 175 -6.73 -19.76 1.54
CA GLU A 175 -5.42 -20.01 0.91
C GLU A 175 -4.87 -18.81 0.14
N THR A 176 -5.19 -17.60 0.62
CA THR A 176 -4.89 -16.33 -0.04
C THR A 176 -3.40 -16.16 -0.31
N LYS A 177 -3.05 -15.81 -1.55
CA LYS A 177 -1.70 -15.40 -1.93
C LYS A 177 -1.52 -13.91 -1.62
N ARG A 178 -0.37 -13.53 -1.07
CA ARG A 178 -0.13 -12.17 -0.58
C ARG A 178 1.18 -11.64 -1.14
N PHE A 179 1.12 -10.49 -1.78
CA PHE A 179 2.25 -9.89 -2.48
C PHE A 179 2.49 -8.45 -2.01
N ILE A 180 3.74 -8.13 -1.73
CA ILE A 180 4.22 -6.75 -1.65
C ILE A 180 4.81 -6.41 -3.02
N VAL A 181 4.24 -5.40 -3.66
CA VAL A 181 4.70 -4.90 -4.95
C VAL A 181 5.52 -3.64 -4.69
N ILE A 182 6.81 -3.68 -5.01
CA ILE A 182 7.79 -2.68 -4.59
C ILE A 182 8.79 -2.39 -5.71
N PRO A 183 9.26 -1.15 -5.91
CA PRO A 183 10.32 -0.88 -6.85
C PRO A 183 11.65 -1.36 -6.28
N GLU A 184 12.58 -1.65 -7.18
CA GLU A 184 13.82 -2.35 -6.94
C GLU A 184 14.71 -1.57 -5.96
N GLU A 185 14.74 -0.24 -6.05
CA GLU A 185 15.54 0.61 -5.15
C GLU A 185 15.04 0.60 -3.70
N ARG A 186 13.77 0.23 -3.49
CA ARG A 186 13.12 0.16 -2.19
C ARG A 186 13.25 -1.21 -1.52
N GLN A 187 13.87 -2.17 -2.17
CA GLN A 187 14.20 -3.47 -1.59
C GLN A 187 14.95 -3.36 -0.25
N LYS A 188 15.91 -2.43 -0.15
CA LYS A 188 16.68 -2.20 1.09
C LYS A 188 15.80 -1.74 2.26
N MET A 189 14.71 -1.03 1.98
CA MET A 189 13.77 -0.60 3.01
C MET A 189 12.97 -1.80 3.53
N LEU A 190 12.52 -2.71 2.65
CA LEU A 190 11.89 -3.96 3.05
C LEU A 190 12.85 -4.84 3.86
N GLU A 191 14.11 -4.95 3.46
CA GLU A 191 15.15 -5.67 4.22
C GLU A 191 15.33 -5.11 5.63
N ARG A 192 15.31 -3.79 5.79
CA ARG A 192 15.36 -3.15 7.12
C ARG A 192 14.14 -3.53 7.96
N LYS A 193 12.94 -3.51 7.37
CA LYS A 193 11.70 -3.95 8.03
C LYS A 193 11.73 -5.42 8.43
N MET A 194 12.35 -6.28 7.62
CA MET A 194 12.54 -7.70 7.95
C MET A 194 13.45 -7.95 9.16
N ASN A 195 14.21 -6.95 9.61
CA ASN A 195 14.95 -7.03 10.89
C ASN A 195 14.07 -6.71 12.10
N GLU A 196 12.85 -6.18 11.90
CA GLU A 196 11.88 -5.97 12.97
C GLU A 196 11.15 -7.30 13.27
N PRO A 197 11.25 -7.87 14.49
CA PRO A 197 10.76 -9.23 14.77
C PRO A 197 9.28 -9.43 14.45
N MET A 198 8.43 -8.45 14.78
CA MET A 198 6.98 -8.54 14.54
C MET A 198 6.62 -8.51 13.05
N PHE A 199 7.34 -7.70 12.28
CA PHE A 199 7.15 -7.62 10.84
C PHE A 199 7.55 -8.95 10.19
N GLN A 200 8.73 -9.46 10.55
CA GLN A 200 9.23 -10.75 10.06
C GLN A 200 8.29 -11.90 10.41
N GLU A 201 7.77 -11.96 11.64
CA GLU A 201 6.81 -12.99 12.06
C GLU A 201 5.55 -12.97 11.19
N GLY A 202 4.93 -11.79 11.01
CA GLY A 202 3.73 -11.65 10.20
C GLY A 202 3.97 -11.92 8.72
N TYR A 203 5.10 -11.45 8.17
CA TYR A 203 5.52 -11.70 6.80
C TYR A 203 5.63 -13.21 6.53
N ASN A 204 6.35 -13.93 7.41
CA ASN A 204 6.58 -15.37 7.26
C ASN A 204 5.32 -16.19 7.52
N LYS A 205 4.57 -15.89 8.59
CA LYS A 205 3.35 -16.61 8.95
C LYS A 205 2.32 -16.59 7.81
N TYR A 206 2.12 -15.43 7.20
CA TYR A 206 1.15 -15.25 6.11
C TYR A 206 1.76 -15.47 4.72
N LYS A 207 3.00 -15.96 4.64
CA LYS A 207 3.71 -16.34 3.42
C LYS A 207 3.70 -15.24 2.36
N TRP A 208 4.01 -14.02 2.79
CA TRP A 208 4.12 -12.88 1.86
C TRP A 208 5.26 -13.11 0.87
N GLN A 209 5.04 -12.68 -0.36
CA GLN A 209 6.02 -12.69 -1.44
C GLN A 209 6.24 -11.26 -1.93
N THR A 210 7.37 -11.03 -2.59
CA THR A 210 7.69 -9.72 -3.18
C THR A 210 7.64 -9.83 -4.68
N ILE A 211 7.08 -8.82 -5.34
CA ILE A 211 7.13 -8.63 -6.80
C ILE A 211 7.74 -7.26 -7.06
N HIS A 212 8.79 -7.22 -7.87
CA HIS A 212 9.41 -5.99 -8.33
C HIS A 212 8.59 -5.31 -9.43
N TYR A 213 8.68 -3.99 -9.50
CA TYR A 213 7.90 -3.18 -10.45
C TYR A 213 8.21 -3.57 -11.89
N ASP A 214 9.48 -3.76 -12.24
CA ASP A 214 9.87 -4.14 -13.60
C ASP A 214 9.31 -5.53 -13.97
N ALA A 215 9.36 -6.49 -13.05
CA ALA A 215 8.79 -7.82 -13.28
C ALA A 215 7.27 -7.77 -13.52
N LEU A 216 6.54 -6.95 -12.76
CA LEU A 216 5.10 -6.75 -12.98
C LEU A 216 4.82 -6.02 -14.30
N LYS A 217 5.61 -4.99 -14.63
CA LYS A 217 5.52 -4.23 -15.89
C LYS A 217 5.74 -5.16 -17.08
N ASP A 218 6.77 -5.98 -17.06
CA ASP A 218 7.10 -6.94 -18.12
C ASP A 218 6.00 -7.98 -18.28
N PHE A 219 5.53 -8.55 -17.17
CA PHE A 219 4.44 -9.52 -17.18
C PHE A 219 3.14 -8.91 -17.74
N TYR A 220 2.79 -7.69 -17.31
CA TYR A 220 1.64 -6.97 -17.86
C TYR A 220 1.81 -6.74 -19.36
N ASN A 221 2.98 -6.28 -19.81
CA ASN A 221 3.25 -6.02 -21.21
C ASN A 221 3.16 -7.25 -22.10
N LEU A 222 3.57 -8.42 -21.58
CA LEU A 222 3.44 -9.70 -22.27
C LEU A 222 1.97 -10.15 -22.40
N HIS A 223 1.12 -9.80 -21.45
CA HIS A 223 -0.26 -10.30 -21.36
C HIS A 223 -1.35 -9.27 -21.66
N LYS A 224 -1.02 -7.99 -21.88
CA LYS A 224 -2.01 -6.93 -22.10
C LYS A 224 -2.93 -7.20 -23.30
N SER A 225 -2.41 -7.81 -24.36
CA SER A 225 -3.17 -8.19 -25.56
C SER A 225 -3.98 -9.48 -25.39
N ASN A 226 -3.71 -10.28 -24.36
CA ASN A 226 -4.40 -11.56 -24.17
C ASN A 226 -5.82 -11.32 -23.64
N LYS A 227 -6.77 -12.13 -24.12
CA LYS A 227 -8.16 -12.07 -23.64
C LYS A 227 -8.30 -12.65 -22.23
N THR A 228 -7.52 -13.67 -21.92
CA THR A 228 -7.54 -14.38 -20.64
C THR A 228 -6.11 -14.59 -20.13
N LEU A 229 -6.00 -14.77 -18.82
CA LEU A 229 -4.75 -15.07 -18.13
C LEU A 229 -4.91 -16.35 -17.31
N GLN A 230 -3.87 -17.18 -17.26
CA GLN A 230 -3.85 -18.32 -16.33
C GLN A 230 -3.76 -17.82 -14.89
N ARG A 231 -4.55 -18.42 -13.99
CA ARG A 231 -4.71 -17.95 -12.62
C ARG A 231 -3.43 -17.96 -11.79
N ASP A 232 -2.48 -18.84 -12.12
CA ASP A 232 -1.22 -18.99 -11.40
C ASP A 232 -0.06 -18.18 -12.00
N GLY A 233 -0.32 -17.37 -13.03
CA GLY A 233 0.72 -16.66 -13.78
C GLY A 233 1.58 -15.69 -12.95
N LEU A 234 1.06 -15.21 -11.81
CA LEU A 234 1.79 -14.30 -10.91
C LEU A 234 2.67 -14.99 -9.88
N ILE A 235 2.48 -16.29 -9.60
CA ILE A 235 3.12 -16.98 -8.46
C ILE A 235 4.64 -17.06 -8.59
N ASN A 236 5.16 -16.95 -9.82
CA ASN A 236 6.59 -17.06 -10.11
C ASN A 236 7.25 -15.71 -10.42
N LEU A 237 6.52 -14.59 -10.31
CA LEU A 237 7.11 -13.27 -10.47
C LEU A 237 7.96 -12.94 -9.24
N LYS A 238 9.14 -12.39 -9.50
CA LYS A 238 10.06 -11.86 -8.50
C LYS A 238 10.43 -10.46 -8.91
#